data_AF-A0AAE0AKH1-F1
#
_entry.id   AF-A0AAE0AKH1-F1
#
_cell.length_a   1.000
_cell.length_b   1.000
_cell.length_c   1.000
_cell.angle_alpha   90.00
_cell.angle_beta   90.00
_cell.angle_gamma   90.00
#
_symmetry.space_group_name_H-M   'P 1'
#
loop_
_entity.id
_entity.type
_entity.pdbx_description
1 polymer ?
#
loop_
_entity_poly.entity_id
_entity_poly.type
_entity_poly.pdbx_seq_one_letter_code
_entity_poly.pdbx_strand_id
1 'polypeptide(L)'
;MIALDGSDSLLPKDAQIAVPSDQRLKLNRVLNTMQQRLATAKTDTEDLIARLNQEGAVRQFLTTKVKDLEVELETTRENCKENMQQAVLSEKERITQMQWDMEELRKQCLETELKLKYEQAERARAESSEMSLVQENEMLLQDLDVARDQLENLHKHHEELEVKLKADVKLLVKEVKSLRSSQSELKQELGRLMKEKLEVERSLQKEKQRAELANNANSKLLHECEILRNRLQECSVNFLSEEEDKLILDTSSPSDAIDLLTTSDNRIGLLLAEAQLLAQDIEKSMAVLDETHSMNGKDQRSDDELRKMLTHIFVDNARLRMHVNSVIRCALNTYVKSEEEEEEEEETPFRKTVLSKFLER
;
A
#
# COMPACT_ATOMS: atom_id res chain seq x y z
N MET A 1 -102.52 -128.36 14.38
CA MET A 1 -103.46 -128.77 13.31
C MET A 1 -103.01 -130.14 12.84
N ILE A 2 -103.98 -131.05 12.65
CA ILE A 2 -103.86 -132.47 12.29
C ILE A 2 -103.53 -133.40 13.46
N ALA A 3 -104.62 -133.80 14.12
CA ALA A 3 -104.76 -135.08 14.79
C ALA A 3 -104.59 -136.21 13.76
N LEU A 4 -103.85 -137.26 14.13
CA LEU A 4 -103.88 -138.55 13.45
C LEU A 4 -104.31 -139.59 14.47
N ASP A 5 -105.63 -139.64 14.60
CA ASP A 5 -106.41 -140.82 14.97
C ASP A 5 -106.19 -141.89 13.89
N GLY A 6 -106.04 -143.15 14.30
CA GLY A 6 -105.51 -144.18 13.41
C GLY A 6 -105.41 -145.58 14.02
N SER A 7 -106.58 -146.12 14.38
CA SER A 7 -107.02 -147.48 14.07
C SER A 7 -106.37 -148.68 14.80
N ASP A 8 -107.19 -149.24 15.69
CA ASP A 8 -107.55 -150.65 15.80
C ASP A 8 -106.43 -151.72 15.88
N SER A 9 -106.25 -152.22 17.10
CA SER A 9 -106.27 -153.67 17.30
C SER A 9 -107.16 -154.01 18.50
N LEU A 10 -108.46 -154.10 18.23
CA LEU A 10 -109.42 -154.87 19.03
C LEU A 10 -108.95 -156.34 19.10
N LEU A 11 -108.26 -156.71 20.18
CA LEU A 11 -108.03 -158.11 20.52
C LEU A 11 -109.20 -158.59 21.40
N PRO A 12 -109.98 -159.60 20.95
CA PRO A 12 -111.11 -160.12 21.71
C PRO A 12 -110.66 -160.69 23.07
N LYS A 13 -111.43 -160.38 24.12
CA LYS A 13 -111.45 -161.18 25.35
C LYS A 13 -112.04 -162.56 25.02
N ASP A 14 -111.45 -163.60 25.59
CA ASP A 14 -111.84 -165.02 25.58
C ASP A 14 -111.41 -165.89 24.39
N ALA A 15 -110.13 -166.29 24.41
CA ALA A 15 -109.68 -167.57 23.86
C ALA A 15 -108.68 -168.21 24.84
N GLN A 16 -109.16 -169.11 25.70
CA GLN A 16 -108.29 -170.04 26.42
C GLN A 16 -107.71 -171.03 25.41
N ILE A 17 -106.63 -170.62 24.75
CA ILE A 17 -105.83 -171.53 23.92
C ILE A 17 -105.03 -172.41 24.90
N ALA A 18 -105.57 -173.61 25.15
CA ALA A 18 -104.88 -174.69 25.83
C ALA A 18 -103.75 -175.23 24.92
N VAL A 19 -102.67 -174.46 24.80
CA VAL A 19 -101.43 -174.86 24.11
C VAL A 19 -100.67 -175.87 24.99
N PRO A 20 -100.28 -177.06 24.48
CA PRO A 20 -99.46 -178.04 25.20
C PRO A 20 -98.19 -177.39 25.80
N SER A 21 -97.73 -177.84 26.98
CA SER A 21 -96.65 -177.14 27.72
C SER A 21 -95.36 -176.95 26.89
N ASP A 22 -95.02 -177.90 26.01
CA ASP A 22 -93.88 -177.83 25.09
C ASP A 22 -94.01 -176.75 23.99
N GLN A 23 -95.24 -176.49 23.52
CA GLN A 23 -95.51 -175.42 22.54
C GLN A 23 -95.62 -174.04 23.20
N ARG A 24 -96.05 -173.96 24.48
CA ARG A 24 -96.04 -172.69 25.26
C ARG A 24 -94.63 -172.16 25.46
N LEU A 25 -93.66 -173.04 25.72
CA LEU A 25 -92.24 -172.64 25.87
C LEU A 25 -91.69 -172.05 24.56
N LYS A 26 -92.02 -172.65 23.41
CA LYS A 26 -91.62 -172.16 22.08
C LYS A 26 -92.28 -170.82 21.75
N LEU A 27 -93.58 -170.67 22.01
CA LEU A 27 -94.31 -169.41 21.79
C LEU A 27 -93.78 -168.29 22.71
N ASN A 28 -93.56 -168.56 24.00
CA ASN A 28 -92.97 -167.60 24.93
C ASN A 28 -91.55 -167.19 24.53
N ARG A 29 -90.74 -168.11 24.00
CA ARG A 29 -89.41 -167.78 23.47
C ARG A 29 -89.49 -166.85 22.27
N VAL A 30 -90.39 -167.12 21.32
CA VAL A 30 -90.62 -166.25 20.15
C VAL A 30 -91.15 -164.89 20.60
N LEU A 31 -92.11 -164.84 21.51
CA LEU A 31 -92.67 -163.60 22.05
C LEU A 31 -91.60 -162.77 22.77
N ASN A 32 -90.79 -163.38 23.64
CA ASN A 32 -89.68 -162.71 24.31
C ASN A 32 -88.65 -162.20 23.30
N THR A 33 -88.36 -162.96 22.25
CA THR A 33 -87.45 -162.54 21.17
C THR A 33 -88.03 -161.35 20.41
N MET A 34 -89.33 -161.36 20.11
CA MET A 34 -90.00 -160.25 19.43
C MET A 34 -90.10 -159.01 20.33
N GLN A 35 -90.36 -159.17 21.62
CA GLN A 35 -90.35 -158.08 22.61
C GLN A 35 -88.95 -157.49 22.77
N GLN A 36 -87.90 -158.32 22.81
CA GLN A 36 -86.52 -157.86 22.88
C GLN A 36 -86.10 -157.13 21.60
N ARG A 37 -86.45 -157.67 20.42
CA ARG A 37 -86.23 -156.98 19.13
C ARG A 37 -86.98 -155.66 19.03
N LEU A 38 -88.21 -155.62 19.53
CA LEU A 38 -89.01 -154.39 19.60
C LEU A 38 -88.37 -153.37 20.55
N ALA A 39 -87.88 -153.81 21.71
CA ALA A 39 -87.17 -152.95 22.66
C ALA A 39 -85.87 -152.39 22.06
N THR A 40 -85.06 -153.22 21.40
CA THR A 40 -83.84 -152.78 20.70
C THR A 40 -84.15 -151.83 19.55
N ALA A 41 -85.13 -152.15 18.70
CA ALA A 41 -85.54 -151.26 17.62
C ALA A 41 -86.05 -149.91 18.17
N LYS A 42 -86.78 -149.93 19.29
CA LYS A 42 -87.22 -148.70 19.97
C LYS A 42 -86.03 -147.87 20.45
N THR A 43 -85.06 -148.47 21.16
CA THR A 43 -83.85 -147.75 21.60
C THR A 43 -83.04 -147.21 20.42
N ASP A 44 -82.93 -147.96 19.32
CA ASP A 44 -82.26 -147.51 18.11
C ASP A 44 -82.99 -146.31 17.48
N THR A 45 -84.32 -146.33 17.43
CA THR A 45 -85.11 -145.18 16.93
C THR A 45 -85.00 -143.96 17.83
N GLU A 46 -84.97 -144.14 19.16
CA GLU A 46 -84.77 -143.05 20.12
C GLU A 46 -83.36 -142.44 20.00
N ASP A 47 -82.33 -143.26 19.79
CA ASP A 47 -80.96 -142.80 19.53
C ASP A 47 -80.85 -142.07 18.18
N LEU A 48 -81.52 -142.54 17.12
CA LEU A 48 -81.62 -141.80 15.86
C LEU A 48 -82.30 -140.44 16.05
N ILE A 49 -83.38 -140.36 16.83
CA ILE A 49 -84.07 -139.10 17.15
C ILE A 49 -83.12 -138.16 17.92
N ALA A 50 -82.37 -138.67 18.91
CA ALA A 50 -81.40 -137.89 19.65
C ALA A 50 -80.29 -137.33 18.76
N ARG A 51 -79.73 -138.16 17.88
CA ARG A 51 -78.72 -137.75 16.88
C ARG A 51 -79.27 -136.72 15.90
N LEU A 52 -80.50 -136.91 15.41
CA LEU A 52 -81.16 -135.95 14.51
C LEU A 52 -81.41 -134.60 15.20
N ASN A 53 -81.86 -134.61 16.46
CA ASN A 53 -82.05 -133.38 17.24
C ASN A 53 -80.72 -132.66 17.48
N GLN A 54 -79.64 -133.40 17.78
CA GLN A 54 -78.30 -132.84 17.93
C GLN A 54 -77.78 -132.25 16.61
N GLU A 55 -77.96 -132.96 15.49
CA GLU A 55 -77.63 -132.44 14.16
C GLU A 55 -78.42 -131.17 13.85
N GLY A 56 -79.71 -131.13 14.22
CA GLY A 56 -80.56 -129.95 14.12
C GLY A 56 -80.02 -128.76 14.92
N ALA A 57 -79.61 -128.99 16.17
CA ALA A 57 -79.03 -127.96 17.03
C ALA A 57 -77.67 -127.44 16.50
N VAL A 58 -76.79 -128.34 16.05
CA VAL A 58 -75.50 -127.98 15.44
C VAL A 58 -75.73 -127.17 14.15
N ARG A 59 -76.68 -127.60 13.31
CA ARG A 59 -77.01 -126.87 12.07
C ARG A 59 -77.54 -125.47 12.37
N GLN A 60 -78.39 -125.31 13.38
CA GLN A 60 -78.86 -124.00 13.82
C GLN A 60 -77.72 -123.12 14.33
N PHE A 61 -76.82 -123.66 15.17
CA PHE A 61 -75.64 -122.94 15.65
C PHE A 61 -74.73 -122.48 14.51
N LEU A 62 -74.40 -123.38 13.57
CA LEU A 62 -73.58 -123.04 12.41
C LEU A 62 -74.26 -121.98 11.53
N THR A 63 -75.57 -122.07 11.35
CA THR A 63 -76.34 -121.06 10.60
C THR A 63 -76.25 -119.69 11.25
N THR A 64 -76.39 -119.61 12.58
CA THR A 64 -76.22 -118.34 13.32
C THR A 64 -74.77 -117.85 13.21
N LYS A 65 -73.78 -118.73 13.38
CA LYS A 65 -72.37 -118.35 13.32
C LYS A 65 -71.96 -117.82 11.94
N VAL A 66 -72.49 -118.41 10.87
CA VAL A 66 -72.27 -117.90 9.49
C VAL A 66 -72.87 -116.50 9.35
N LYS A 67 -74.10 -116.28 9.83
CA LYS A 67 -74.73 -114.94 9.79
C LYS A 67 -73.94 -113.90 10.60
N ASP A 68 -73.47 -114.25 11.79
CA ASP A 68 -72.65 -113.35 12.60
C ASP A 68 -71.34 -112.99 11.88
N LEU A 69 -70.68 -113.98 11.26
CA LEU A 69 -69.46 -113.75 10.47
C LEU A 69 -69.71 -112.93 9.20
N GLU A 70 -70.86 -113.10 8.54
CA GLU A 70 -71.26 -112.27 7.40
C GLU A 70 -71.46 -110.80 7.81
N VAL A 71 -72.07 -110.56 8.97
CA VAL A 71 -72.23 -109.22 9.54
C VAL A 71 -70.89 -108.62 9.96
N GLU A 72 -70.02 -109.38 10.65
CA GLU A 72 -68.66 -108.93 10.99
C GLU A 72 -67.82 -108.63 9.74
N LEU A 73 -67.95 -109.43 8.68
CA LEU A 73 -67.27 -109.18 7.41
C LEU A 73 -67.78 -107.91 6.73
N GLU A 74 -69.08 -107.68 6.69
CA GLU A 74 -69.65 -106.49 6.05
C GLU A 74 -69.31 -105.21 6.84
N THR A 75 -69.36 -105.27 8.18
CA THR A 75 -68.97 -104.15 9.04
C THR A 75 -67.48 -103.84 8.93
N THR A 76 -66.60 -104.84 8.92
CA THR A 76 -65.15 -104.62 8.71
C THR A 76 -64.86 -104.09 7.31
N ARG A 77 -65.60 -104.55 6.30
CA ARG A 77 -65.50 -104.03 4.92
C ARG A 77 -65.89 -102.56 4.84
N GLU A 78 -67.03 -102.16 5.41
CA GLU A 78 -67.46 -100.76 5.37
C GLU A 78 -66.55 -99.87 6.21
N ASN A 79 -66.13 -100.31 7.41
CA ASN A 79 -65.14 -99.60 8.22
C ASN A 79 -63.81 -99.41 7.47
N CYS A 80 -63.34 -100.41 6.72
CA CYS A 80 -62.13 -100.30 5.90
C CYS A 80 -62.30 -99.25 4.79
N LYS A 81 -63.46 -99.22 4.14
CA LYS A 81 -63.80 -98.26 3.09
C LYS A 81 -63.90 -96.83 3.63
N GLU A 82 -64.59 -96.63 4.75
CA GLU A 82 -64.68 -95.33 5.44
C GLU A 82 -63.30 -94.83 5.89
N ASN A 83 -62.49 -95.69 6.52
CA ASN A 83 -61.13 -95.34 6.94
C ASN A 83 -60.25 -94.94 5.75
N MET A 84 -60.35 -95.65 4.62
CA MET A 84 -59.62 -95.29 3.40
C MET A 84 -60.09 -93.95 2.85
N GLN A 85 -61.41 -93.71 2.79
CA GLN A 85 -61.96 -92.43 2.35
C GLN A 85 -61.51 -91.28 3.26
N GLN A 86 -61.52 -91.48 4.57
CA GLN A 86 -61.07 -90.50 5.54
C GLN A 86 -59.58 -90.19 5.38
N ALA A 87 -58.73 -91.20 5.20
CA ALA A 87 -57.30 -91.03 4.95
C ALA A 87 -57.03 -90.24 3.65
N VAL A 88 -57.79 -90.53 2.60
CA VAL A 88 -57.73 -89.77 1.33
C VAL A 88 -58.14 -88.31 1.53
N LEU A 89 -59.20 -88.05 2.30
CA LEU A 89 -59.67 -86.68 2.57
C LEU A 89 -58.64 -85.89 3.40
N SER A 90 -58.12 -86.49 4.48
CA SER A 90 -57.09 -85.84 5.30
C SER A 90 -55.82 -85.52 4.51
N GLU A 91 -55.44 -86.39 3.58
CA GLU A 91 -54.24 -86.17 2.78
C GLU A 91 -54.45 -85.11 1.69
N LYS A 92 -55.66 -85.01 1.13
CA LYS A 92 -56.04 -83.90 0.24
C LYS A 92 -56.02 -82.55 0.98
N GLU A 93 -56.50 -82.52 2.21
CA GLU A 93 -56.45 -81.32 3.06
C GLU A 93 -55.00 -80.92 3.36
N ARG A 94 -54.16 -81.89 3.74
CA ARG A 94 -52.73 -81.66 3.98
C ARG A 94 -52.00 -81.12 2.74
N ILE A 95 -52.26 -81.69 1.57
CA ILE A 95 -51.68 -81.22 0.30
C ILE A 95 -52.12 -79.79 0.00
N THR A 96 -53.40 -79.48 0.19
CA THR A 96 -53.93 -78.12 -0.04
C THR A 96 -53.30 -77.12 0.92
N GLN A 97 -53.18 -77.45 2.21
CA GLN A 97 -52.49 -76.60 3.19
C GLN A 97 -51.04 -76.34 2.79
N MET A 98 -50.30 -77.38 2.42
CA MET A 98 -48.92 -77.25 1.96
C MET A 98 -48.79 -76.40 0.69
N GLN A 99 -49.76 -76.46 -0.23
CA GLN A 99 -49.80 -75.60 -1.41
C GLN A 99 -49.96 -74.11 -1.02
N TRP A 100 -50.85 -73.81 -0.08
CA TRP A 100 -51.01 -72.44 0.44
C TRP A 100 -49.74 -71.93 1.13
N ASP A 101 -49.13 -72.76 1.98
CA ASP A 101 -47.90 -72.39 2.69
C ASP A 101 -46.74 -72.12 1.72
N MET A 102 -46.61 -72.93 0.66
CA MET A 102 -45.59 -72.74 -0.37
C MET A 102 -45.80 -71.43 -1.16
N GLU A 103 -47.04 -71.10 -1.52
CA GLU A 103 -47.32 -69.87 -2.28
C GLU A 103 -47.11 -68.63 -1.41
N GLU A 104 -47.49 -68.68 -0.13
CA GLU A 104 -47.23 -67.58 0.80
C GLU A 104 -45.72 -67.38 1.02
N LEU A 105 -44.96 -68.47 1.17
CA LEU A 105 -43.50 -68.40 1.24
C LEU A 105 -42.89 -67.82 -0.06
N ARG A 106 -43.38 -68.25 -1.22
CA ARG A 106 -42.93 -67.74 -2.53
C ARG A 106 -43.16 -66.24 -2.64
N LYS A 107 -44.33 -65.76 -2.23
CA LYS A 107 -44.68 -64.33 -2.19
C LYS A 107 -43.75 -63.56 -1.26
N GLN A 108 -43.49 -64.07 -0.06
CA GLN A 108 -42.58 -63.44 0.91
C GLN A 108 -41.14 -63.37 0.39
N CYS A 109 -40.65 -64.44 -0.26
CA CYS A 109 -39.33 -64.44 -0.90
C CYS A 109 -39.23 -63.36 -1.99
N LEU A 110 -40.27 -63.22 -2.83
CA LEU A 110 -40.27 -62.20 -3.87
C LEU A 110 -40.31 -60.77 -3.29
N GLU A 111 -41.12 -60.54 -2.25
CA GLU A 111 -41.21 -59.24 -1.60
C GLU A 111 -39.88 -58.82 -0.95
N THR A 112 -39.22 -59.76 -0.27
CA THR A 112 -37.91 -59.52 0.35
C THR A 112 -36.80 -59.31 -0.68
N GLU A 113 -36.82 -60.06 -1.79
CA GLU A 113 -35.89 -59.84 -2.92
C GLU A 113 -36.07 -58.44 -3.54
N LEU A 114 -37.31 -57.98 -3.71
CA LEU A 114 -37.59 -56.63 -4.22
C LEU A 114 -37.12 -55.54 -3.26
N LYS A 115 -37.37 -55.68 -1.95
CA LYS A 115 -36.88 -54.75 -0.92
C LYS A 115 -35.36 -54.68 -0.93
N LEU A 116 -34.68 -55.82 -0.99
CA LEU A 116 -33.23 -55.88 -1.06
C LEU A 116 -32.66 -55.17 -2.29
N LYS A 117 -33.28 -55.38 -3.47
CA LYS A 117 -32.86 -54.68 -4.70
C LYS A 117 -33.05 -53.17 -4.60
N TYR A 118 -34.15 -52.73 -4.00
CA TYR A 118 -34.40 -51.31 -3.76
C TYR A 118 -33.33 -50.71 -2.83
N GLU A 119 -33.05 -51.35 -1.70
CA GLU A 119 -32.03 -50.92 -0.74
C GLU A 119 -30.63 -50.89 -1.37
N GLN A 120 -30.28 -51.88 -2.20
CA GLN A 120 -29.01 -51.88 -2.94
C GLN A 120 -28.91 -50.71 -3.92
N ALA A 121 -29.98 -50.42 -4.66
CA ALA A 121 -30.00 -49.28 -5.60
C ALA A 121 -29.97 -47.92 -4.88
N GLU A 122 -30.61 -47.82 -3.71
CA GLU A 122 -30.49 -46.64 -2.86
C GLU A 122 -29.08 -46.48 -2.29
N ARG A 123 -28.49 -47.57 -1.78
CA ARG A 123 -27.10 -47.58 -1.28
C ARG A 123 -26.11 -47.16 -2.36
N ALA A 124 -26.22 -47.71 -3.58
CA ALA A 124 -25.34 -47.32 -4.69
C ALA A 124 -25.48 -45.82 -5.06
N ARG A 125 -26.70 -45.26 -4.99
CA ARG A 125 -26.93 -43.82 -5.19
C ARG A 125 -26.30 -42.98 -4.06
N ALA A 126 -26.44 -43.43 -2.81
CA ALA A 126 -25.83 -42.76 -1.66
C ALA A 126 -24.30 -42.80 -1.74
N GLU A 127 -23.71 -43.96 -2.04
CA GLU A 127 -22.25 -44.13 -2.24
C GLU A 127 -21.73 -43.25 -3.39
N SER A 128 -22.46 -43.16 -4.51
CA SER A 128 -22.11 -42.25 -5.60
C SER A 128 -22.16 -40.78 -5.19
N SER A 129 -23.15 -40.39 -4.39
CA SER A 129 -23.26 -39.02 -3.88
C SER A 129 -22.14 -38.72 -2.88
N GLU A 130 -21.81 -39.67 -2.01
CA GLU A 130 -20.73 -39.54 -1.04
C GLU A 130 -19.37 -39.38 -1.74
N MET A 131 -19.08 -40.20 -2.75
CA MET A 131 -17.86 -40.06 -3.57
C MET A 131 -17.77 -38.69 -4.24
N SER A 132 -18.88 -38.16 -4.77
CA SER A 132 -18.91 -36.82 -5.36
C SER A 132 -18.61 -35.73 -4.33
N LEU A 133 -19.17 -35.84 -3.13
CA LEU A 133 -18.93 -34.88 -2.03
C LEU A 133 -17.49 -34.96 -1.52
N VAL A 134 -16.91 -36.16 -1.45
CA VAL A 134 -15.49 -36.35 -1.08
C VAL A 134 -14.60 -35.67 -2.11
N GLN A 135 -14.86 -35.88 -3.40
CA GLN A 135 -14.09 -35.24 -4.47
C GLN A 135 -14.21 -33.70 -4.42
N GLU A 136 -15.40 -33.16 -4.18
CA GLU A 136 -15.60 -31.71 -4.03
C GLU A 136 -14.83 -31.16 -2.82
N ASN A 137 -14.87 -31.84 -1.67
CA ASN A 137 -14.10 -31.45 -0.50
C ASN A 137 -12.59 -31.47 -0.75
N GLU A 138 -12.07 -32.47 -1.46
CA GLU A 138 -10.65 -32.53 -1.83
C GLU A 138 -10.24 -31.33 -2.71
N MET A 139 -11.08 -30.95 -3.68
CA MET A 139 -10.83 -29.74 -4.49
C MET A 139 -10.86 -28.47 -3.64
N LEU A 140 -11.85 -28.33 -2.76
CA LEU A 140 -11.95 -27.17 -1.86
C LEU A 140 -10.76 -27.07 -0.89
N LEU A 141 -10.23 -28.20 -0.42
CA LEU A 141 -9.01 -28.23 0.40
C LEU A 141 -7.80 -27.74 -0.39
N GLN A 142 -7.63 -28.17 -1.64
CA GLN A 142 -6.56 -27.69 -2.51
C GLN A 142 -6.68 -26.18 -2.77
N ASP A 143 -7.89 -25.69 -3.05
CA ASP A 143 -8.14 -24.25 -3.25
C ASP A 143 -7.82 -23.43 -1.99
N LEU A 144 -8.14 -23.96 -0.81
CA LEU A 144 -7.83 -23.32 0.47
C LEU A 144 -6.31 -23.23 0.69
N ASP A 145 -5.57 -24.29 0.37
CA ASP A 145 -4.10 -24.29 0.46
C ASP A 145 -3.47 -23.29 -0.51
N VAL A 146 -3.95 -23.22 -1.76
CA VAL A 146 -3.50 -22.21 -2.73
C VAL A 146 -3.79 -20.79 -2.24
N ALA A 147 -4.98 -20.52 -1.70
CA ALA A 147 -5.34 -19.21 -1.15
C ALA A 147 -4.47 -18.85 0.06
N ARG A 148 -4.12 -19.83 0.89
CA ARG A 148 -3.21 -19.64 2.04
C ARG A 148 -1.81 -19.24 1.60
N ASP A 149 -1.26 -19.92 0.58
CA ASP A 149 0.05 -19.59 0.02
C ASP A 149 0.07 -18.19 -0.60
N GLN A 150 -1.01 -17.78 -1.28
CA GLN A 150 -1.15 -16.43 -1.82
C GLN A 150 -1.18 -15.37 -0.71
N LEU A 151 -1.90 -15.63 0.38
CA LEU A 151 -1.94 -14.73 1.53
C LEU A 151 -0.58 -14.61 2.21
N GLU A 152 0.15 -15.72 2.37
CA GLU A 152 1.50 -15.69 2.94
C GLU A 152 2.47 -14.88 2.06
N ASN A 153 2.39 -15.04 0.74
CA ASN A 153 3.22 -14.27 -0.19
C ASN A 153 2.90 -12.77 -0.15
N LEU A 154 1.62 -12.40 -0.13
CA LEU A 154 1.18 -11.00 0.02
C LEU A 154 1.65 -10.41 1.35
N HIS A 155 1.58 -11.19 2.43
CA HIS A 155 2.04 -10.77 3.75
C HIS A 155 3.55 -10.45 3.74
N LYS A 156 4.38 -11.34 3.18
CA LYS A 156 5.82 -11.11 3.01
C LYS A 156 6.11 -9.83 2.20
N HIS A 157 5.41 -9.64 1.09
CA HIS A 157 5.56 -8.43 0.27
C HIS A 157 5.18 -7.16 1.03
N HIS A 158 4.13 -7.23 1.85
CA HIS A 158 3.73 -6.12 2.71
C HIS A 158 4.81 -5.78 3.75
N GLU A 159 5.36 -6.78 4.44
CA GLU A 159 6.45 -6.59 5.41
C GLU A 159 7.70 -5.96 4.75
N GLU A 160 8.08 -6.44 3.56
CA GLU A 160 9.19 -5.87 2.80
C GLU A 160 8.96 -4.40 2.42
N LEU A 161 7.75 -4.06 1.98
CA LEU A 161 7.36 -2.69 1.67
C LEU A 161 7.36 -1.82 2.91
N GLU A 162 6.89 -2.31 4.06
CA GLU A 162 6.97 -1.57 5.32
C GLU A 162 8.42 -1.26 5.70
N VAL A 163 9.33 -2.22 5.57
CA VAL A 163 10.75 -2.01 5.88
C VAL A 163 11.36 -0.96 4.94
N LYS A 164 11.04 -1.03 3.63
CA LYS A 164 11.46 -0.02 2.64
C LYS A 164 10.93 1.36 2.99
N LEU A 165 9.63 1.50 3.26
CA LEU A 165 9.01 2.77 3.65
C LEU A 165 9.63 3.34 4.93
N LYS A 166 9.89 2.49 5.94
CA LYS A 166 10.58 2.90 7.18
C LYS A 166 12.00 3.40 6.90
N ALA A 167 12.71 2.82 5.94
CA ALA A 167 14.02 3.27 5.52
C ALA A 167 13.95 4.62 4.76
N ASP A 168 13.01 4.77 3.83
CA ASP A 168 12.81 5.99 3.05
C ASP A 168 12.41 7.16 3.95
N VAL A 169 11.51 6.96 4.91
CA VAL A 169 11.16 7.97 5.91
C VAL A 169 12.39 8.40 6.72
N LYS A 170 13.27 7.47 7.10
CA LYS A 170 14.53 7.81 7.81
C LYS A 170 15.47 8.64 6.92
N LEU A 171 15.54 8.35 5.62
CA LEU A 171 16.32 9.14 4.66
C LEU A 171 15.75 10.56 4.51
N LEU A 172 14.44 10.68 4.30
CA LEU A 172 13.75 11.97 4.21
C LEU A 172 13.95 12.81 5.48
N VAL A 173 13.90 12.20 6.67
CA VAL A 173 14.18 12.90 7.94
C VAL A 173 15.62 13.43 7.97
N LYS A 174 16.61 12.66 7.49
CA LYS A 174 18.01 13.10 7.41
C LYS A 174 18.17 14.26 6.42
N GLU A 175 17.55 14.16 5.24
CA GLU A 175 17.60 15.20 4.22
C GLU A 175 16.95 16.50 4.71
N VAL A 176 15.75 16.43 5.31
CA VAL A 176 15.08 17.59 5.91
C VAL A 176 15.93 18.21 7.01
N LYS A 177 16.60 17.40 7.84
CA LYS A 177 17.50 17.90 8.88
C LYS A 177 18.71 18.63 8.26
N SER A 178 19.31 18.07 7.21
CA SER A 178 20.42 18.68 6.46
C SER A 178 20.03 19.98 5.78
N LEU A 179 18.84 20.02 5.14
CA LEU A 179 18.31 21.22 4.49
C LEU A 179 17.99 22.33 5.51
N ARG A 180 17.48 21.97 6.69
CA ARG A 180 17.25 22.94 7.77
C ARG A 180 18.56 23.54 8.30
N SER A 181 19.61 22.73 8.47
CA SER A 181 20.93 23.25 8.88
C SER A 181 21.52 24.16 7.81
N SER A 182 21.51 23.74 6.53
CA SER A 182 22.06 24.56 5.44
C SER A 182 21.28 25.87 5.25
N GLN A 183 19.94 25.85 5.40
CA GLN A 183 19.12 27.05 5.39
C GLN A 183 19.48 28.00 6.54
N SER A 184 19.75 27.46 7.73
CA SER A 184 20.18 28.25 8.89
C SER A 184 21.54 28.89 8.66
N GLU A 185 22.50 28.14 8.11
CA GLU A 185 23.84 28.63 7.76
C GLU A 185 23.77 29.74 6.70
N LEU A 186 23.04 29.52 5.61
CA LEU A 186 22.81 30.54 4.57
C LEU A 186 22.18 31.81 5.13
N LYS A 187 21.23 31.70 6.06
CA LYS A 187 20.61 32.86 6.71
C LYS A 187 21.63 33.62 7.57
N GLN A 188 22.54 32.93 8.24
CA GLN A 188 23.63 33.54 9.00
C GLN A 188 24.64 34.24 8.08
N GLU A 189 25.04 33.60 6.99
CA GLU A 189 25.93 34.14 5.95
C GLU A 189 25.34 35.41 5.34
N LEU A 190 24.07 35.39 4.95
CA LEU A 190 23.34 36.54 4.44
C LEU A 190 23.34 37.69 5.46
N GLY A 191 23.09 37.39 6.73
CA GLY A 191 23.13 38.39 7.80
C GLY A 191 24.52 39.00 7.99
N ARG A 192 25.60 38.22 7.83
CA ARG A 192 26.99 38.69 7.87
C ARG A 192 27.30 39.60 6.68
N LEU A 193 27.04 39.13 5.47
CA LEU A 193 27.26 39.88 4.23
C LEU A 193 26.48 41.20 4.20
N MET A 194 25.26 41.23 4.75
CA MET A 194 24.48 42.46 4.84
C MET A 194 25.13 43.49 5.79
N LYS A 195 25.75 43.05 6.89
CA LYS A 195 26.49 43.93 7.80
C LYS A 195 27.77 44.45 7.15
N GLU A 196 28.53 43.58 6.51
CA GLU A 196 29.75 43.93 5.78
C GLU A 196 29.45 44.93 4.65
N LYS A 197 28.39 44.68 3.87
CA LYS A 197 27.89 45.59 2.84
C LYS A 197 27.62 46.99 3.43
N LEU A 198 26.87 47.07 4.53
CA LEU A 198 26.55 48.36 5.18
C LEU A 198 27.79 49.08 5.71
N GLU A 199 28.82 48.34 6.14
CA GLU A 199 30.08 48.91 6.59
C GLU A 199 30.94 49.44 5.44
N VAL A 200 30.99 48.71 4.33
CA VAL A 200 31.64 49.15 3.09
C VAL A 200 30.92 50.37 2.53
N GLU A 201 29.58 50.38 2.47
CA GLU A 201 28.79 51.54 2.01
C GLU A 201 29.04 52.78 2.89
N ARG A 202 29.12 52.61 4.22
CA ARG A 202 29.49 53.71 5.14
C ARG A 202 30.90 54.23 4.87
N SER A 203 31.86 53.35 4.66
CA SER A 203 33.25 53.71 4.39
C SER A 203 33.38 54.42 3.04
N LEU A 204 32.70 53.91 2.01
CA LEU A 204 32.61 54.53 0.68
C LEU A 204 31.99 55.92 0.75
N GLN A 205 30.92 56.12 1.52
CA GLN A 205 30.30 57.43 1.66
C GLN A 205 31.23 58.45 2.33
N LYS A 206 31.97 58.02 3.36
CA LYS A 206 33.01 58.86 3.98
C LYS A 206 34.11 59.20 2.99
N GLU A 207 34.54 58.24 2.17
CA GLU A 207 35.58 58.45 1.17
C GLU A 207 35.12 59.40 0.06
N LYS A 208 33.87 59.27 -0.40
CA LYS A 208 33.26 60.24 -1.33
C LYS A 208 33.25 61.66 -0.77
N GLN A 209 32.87 61.82 0.50
CA GLN A 209 32.90 63.13 1.16
C GLN A 209 34.33 63.69 1.24
N ARG A 210 35.33 62.87 1.58
CA ARG A 210 36.74 63.29 1.57
C ARG A 210 37.20 63.71 0.19
N ALA A 211 36.90 62.92 -0.83
CA ALA A 211 37.26 63.21 -2.21
C ALA A 211 36.60 64.51 -2.71
N GLU A 212 35.33 64.75 -2.36
CA GLU A 212 34.62 65.99 -2.70
C GLU A 212 35.23 67.22 -2.01
N LEU A 213 35.58 67.10 -0.72
CA LEU A 213 36.29 68.16 0.02
C LEU A 213 37.67 68.47 -0.58
N ALA A 214 38.44 67.43 -0.92
CA ALA A 214 39.74 67.58 -1.57
C ALA A 214 39.60 68.23 -2.95
N ASN A 215 38.62 67.82 -3.76
CA ASN A 215 38.35 68.42 -5.06
C ASN A 215 37.96 69.90 -4.95
N ASN A 216 37.13 70.26 -3.95
CA ASN A 216 36.77 71.64 -3.68
C ASN A 216 37.99 72.48 -3.25
N ALA A 217 38.88 71.92 -2.42
CA ALA A 217 40.12 72.58 -2.02
C ALA A 217 41.06 72.80 -3.22
N ASN A 218 41.22 71.78 -4.07
CA ASN A 218 42.02 71.87 -5.30
C ASN A 218 41.45 72.88 -6.30
N SER A 219 40.13 72.92 -6.47
CA SER A 219 39.48 73.92 -7.33
C SER A 219 39.71 75.35 -6.82
N LYS A 220 39.69 75.57 -5.50
CA LYS A 220 40.01 76.89 -4.90
C LYS A 220 41.46 77.26 -5.14
N LEU A 221 42.38 76.33 -4.88
CA LEU A 221 43.80 76.53 -5.13
C LEU A 221 44.04 76.90 -6.60
N LEU A 222 43.51 76.12 -7.55
CA LEU A 222 43.64 76.41 -8.97
C LEU A 222 43.11 77.81 -9.34
N HIS A 223 41.99 78.22 -8.76
CA HIS A 223 41.44 79.56 -8.98
C HIS A 223 42.35 80.67 -8.45
N GLU A 224 42.90 80.52 -7.24
CA GLU A 224 43.90 81.45 -6.68
C GLU A 224 45.15 81.54 -7.56
N CYS A 225 45.64 80.40 -8.06
CA CYS A 225 46.77 80.33 -8.98
C CYS A 225 46.49 81.09 -10.28
N GLU A 226 45.27 80.96 -10.81
CA GLU A 226 44.84 81.63 -12.02
C GLU A 226 44.78 83.15 -11.83
N ILE A 227 44.26 83.63 -10.70
CA ILE A 227 44.26 85.06 -10.35
C ILE A 227 45.69 85.60 -10.29
N LEU A 228 46.59 84.92 -9.58
CA LEU A 228 47.99 85.33 -9.47
C LEU A 228 48.68 85.36 -10.83
N ARG A 229 48.43 84.35 -11.68
CA ARG A 229 48.96 84.31 -13.06
C ARG A 229 48.47 85.50 -13.89
N ASN A 230 47.18 85.82 -13.82
CA ASN A 230 46.59 86.94 -14.56
C ASN A 230 47.17 88.28 -14.07
N ARG A 231 47.27 88.50 -12.75
CA ARG A 231 47.89 89.71 -12.19
C ARG A 231 49.38 89.82 -12.50
N LEU A 232 50.10 88.70 -12.49
CA LEU A 232 51.48 88.66 -12.95
C LEU A 232 51.57 89.11 -14.42
N GLN A 233 50.71 88.60 -15.30
CA GLN A 233 50.66 89.02 -16.70
C GLN A 233 50.36 90.52 -16.86
N GLU A 234 49.46 91.09 -16.06
CA GLU A 234 49.16 92.53 -16.04
C GLU A 234 50.33 93.41 -15.58
N CYS A 235 51.31 92.83 -14.89
CA CYS A 235 52.56 93.48 -14.52
C CYS A 235 53.59 93.48 -15.67
N SER A 236 53.41 92.67 -16.72
CA SER A 236 54.28 92.71 -17.91
C SER A 236 54.12 94.04 -18.64
N VAL A 237 55.24 94.65 -19.03
CA VAL A 237 55.25 95.76 -20.00
C VAL A 237 55.71 95.21 -21.34
N ASN A 238 54.86 95.31 -22.35
CA ASN A 238 55.23 94.95 -23.72
C ASN A 238 55.70 96.21 -24.43
N PHE A 239 57.01 96.32 -24.64
CA PHE A 239 57.63 97.39 -25.42
C PHE A 239 57.64 97.11 -26.93
N LEU A 240 57.04 95.99 -27.34
CA LEU A 240 57.12 95.44 -28.69
C LEU A 240 55.69 95.33 -29.26
N SER A 241 55.44 95.92 -30.42
CA SER A 241 54.33 95.53 -31.29
C SER A 241 54.81 94.45 -32.27
N GLU A 242 54.00 93.41 -32.46
CA GLU A 242 54.23 92.42 -33.51
C GLU A 242 53.73 92.99 -34.84
N GLU A 243 54.61 93.72 -35.53
CA GLU A 243 54.53 93.90 -36.98
C GLU A 243 55.75 93.21 -37.63
N GLU A 244 55.48 92.54 -38.75
CA GLU A 244 56.30 91.56 -39.46
C GLU A 244 57.83 91.76 -39.35
N ASP A 245 58.49 90.88 -38.58
CA ASP A 245 59.93 90.60 -38.56
C ASP A 245 60.90 91.78 -38.31
N LYS A 246 60.44 92.92 -37.76
CA LYS A 246 61.32 93.93 -37.14
C LYS A 246 60.66 94.53 -35.90
N LEU A 247 61.28 94.30 -34.74
CA LEU A 247 60.89 94.91 -33.47
C LEU A 247 61.14 96.42 -33.53
N ILE A 248 60.07 97.22 -33.65
CA ILE A 248 60.10 98.68 -33.52
C ILE A 248 59.52 99.03 -32.14
N LEU A 249 60.22 99.92 -31.42
CA LEU A 249 59.82 100.38 -30.09
C LEU A 249 58.61 101.32 -30.22
N ASP A 250 57.43 100.88 -29.78
CA ASP A 250 56.17 101.62 -29.93
C ASP A 250 55.99 102.76 -28.90
N THR A 251 57.03 103.10 -28.15
CA THR A 251 57.01 104.24 -27.22
C THR A 251 57.58 105.46 -27.91
N SER A 252 56.71 106.41 -28.26
CA SER A 252 57.06 107.67 -28.94
C SER A 252 57.98 108.60 -28.13
N SER A 253 58.27 108.31 -26.86
CA SER A 253 59.31 108.98 -26.06
C SER A 253 59.92 108.07 -24.98
N PRO A 254 61.21 108.23 -24.62
CA PRO A 254 61.83 107.52 -23.50
C PRO A 254 61.19 107.86 -22.14
N SER A 255 60.52 109.00 -22.01
CA SER A 255 59.76 109.37 -20.81
C SER A 255 58.51 108.50 -20.62
N ASP A 256 57.76 108.22 -21.69
CA ASP A 256 56.56 107.36 -21.62
C ASP A 256 56.92 105.92 -21.26
N ALA A 257 58.07 105.43 -21.73
CA ALA A 257 58.59 104.11 -21.38
C ALA A 257 58.95 104.00 -19.89
N ILE A 258 59.51 105.07 -19.29
CA ILE A 258 59.83 105.14 -17.87
C ILE A 258 58.57 105.16 -17.00
N ASP A 259 57.51 105.85 -17.43
CA ASP A 259 56.22 105.88 -16.72
C ASP A 259 55.49 104.52 -16.77
N LEU A 260 55.57 103.80 -17.89
CA LEU A 260 55.07 102.42 -18.01
C LEU A 260 55.84 101.45 -17.10
N LEU A 261 57.16 101.56 -17.02
CA LEU A 261 57.98 100.77 -16.08
C LEU A 261 57.66 101.11 -14.62
N THR A 262 57.42 102.37 -14.31
CA THR A 262 57.04 102.80 -12.96
C THR A 262 55.66 102.28 -12.57
N THR A 263 54.71 102.29 -13.52
CA THR A 263 53.39 101.68 -13.34
C THR A 263 53.49 100.17 -13.15
N SER A 264 54.34 99.50 -13.93
CA SER A 264 54.63 98.07 -13.77
C SER A 264 55.26 97.76 -12.43
N ASP A 265 56.27 98.50 -11.97
CA ASP A 265 56.89 98.28 -10.66
C ASP A 265 55.90 98.47 -9.51
N ASN A 266 55.00 99.46 -9.60
CA ASN A 266 53.92 99.64 -8.62
C ASN A 266 52.96 98.44 -8.61
N ARG A 267 52.61 97.90 -9.79
CA ARG A 267 51.76 96.69 -9.91
C ARG A 267 52.49 95.44 -9.40
N ILE A 268 53.78 95.30 -9.67
CA ILE A 268 54.63 94.21 -9.16
C ILE A 268 54.70 94.29 -7.63
N GLY A 269 54.84 95.49 -7.06
CA GLY A 269 54.83 95.71 -5.62
C GLY A 269 53.51 95.25 -4.97
N LEU A 270 52.37 95.53 -5.59
CA LEU A 270 51.06 95.04 -5.13
C LEU A 270 50.94 93.52 -5.24
N LEU A 271 51.41 92.91 -6.34
CA LEU A 271 51.41 91.47 -6.53
C LEU A 271 52.28 90.75 -5.49
N LEU A 272 53.44 91.31 -5.13
CA LEU A 272 54.31 90.76 -4.09
C LEU A 272 53.63 90.79 -2.72
N ALA A 273 52.92 91.87 -2.38
CA ALA A 273 52.16 91.97 -1.14
C ALA A 273 51.02 90.94 -1.09
N GLU A 274 50.31 90.74 -2.19
CA GLU A 274 49.24 89.74 -2.29
C GLU A 274 49.76 88.31 -2.20
N ALA A 275 50.85 87.99 -2.92
CA ALA A 275 51.50 86.68 -2.84
C ALA A 275 52.01 86.38 -1.42
N GLN A 276 52.50 87.39 -0.70
CA GLN A 276 52.91 87.25 0.70
C GLN A 276 51.73 87.09 1.66
N LEU A 277 50.59 87.76 1.42
CA LEU A 277 49.38 87.56 2.21
C LEU A 277 48.83 86.15 2.03
N LEU A 278 48.84 85.63 0.79
CA LEU A 278 48.51 84.23 0.51
C LEU A 278 49.49 83.28 1.23
N ALA A 279 50.79 83.58 1.28
CA ALA A 279 51.77 82.81 2.04
C ALA A 279 51.44 82.74 3.55
N GLN A 280 51.00 83.86 4.13
CA GLN A 280 50.65 83.93 5.57
C GLN A 280 49.34 83.24 5.89
N ASP A 281 48.36 83.31 4.98
CA ASP A 281 47.08 82.61 5.16
C ASP A 281 47.29 81.08 5.18
N ILE A 282 48.27 80.60 4.41
CA ILE A 282 48.72 79.20 4.43
C ILE A 282 49.31 78.84 5.80
N GLU A 283 50.26 79.61 6.33
CA GLU A 283 50.88 79.33 7.64
C GLU A 283 49.86 79.33 8.79
N LYS A 284 48.85 80.23 8.75
CA LYS A 284 47.76 80.25 9.74
C LYS A 284 46.85 79.04 9.64
N SER A 285 46.51 78.62 8.42
CA SER A 285 45.69 77.43 8.21
C SER A 285 46.39 76.14 8.70
N MET A 286 47.72 76.05 8.54
CA MET A 286 48.53 74.93 9.02
C MET A 286 48.60 74.85 10.56
N ALA A 287 48.72 75.99 11.25
CA ALA A 287 48.82 76.03 12.71
C ALA A 287 47.53 75.56 13.43
N VAL A 288 46.36 75.78 12.81
CA VAL A 288 45.06 75.33 13.36
C VAL A 288 44.85 73.83 13.17
N LEU A 289 45.47 73.23 12.15
CA LEU A 289 45.34 71.81 11.83
C LEU A 289 46.31 70.92 12.65
N ASP A 290 47.46 71.44 13.09
CA ASP A 290 48.48 70.65 13.82
C ASP A 290 48.06 70.29 15.26
N GLU A 291 47.13 71.05 15.88
CA GLU A 291 46.57 70.71 17.20
C GLU A 291 45.53 69.57 17.16
N THR A 292 45.05 69.18 15.97
CA THR A 292 44.09 68.09 15.80
C THR A 292 44.75 66.88 15.15
N HIS A 293 45.47 66.12 15.98
CA HIS A 293 46.07 64.85 15.61
C HIS A 293 45.08 63.89 14.90
N SER A 294 45.39 63.60 13.63
CA SER A 294 45.90 62.29 13.17
C SER A 294 45.07 61.53 12.13
N MET A 295 45.82 61.01 11.14
CA MET A 295 45.48 60.02 10.12
C MET A 295 44.84 60.51 8.80
N ASN A 296 45.36 61.59 8.20
CA ASN A 296 45.35 61.70 6.72
C ASN A 296 46.38 62.69 6.13
N GLY A 297 47.48 62.93 6.85
CA GLY A 297 48.43 64.01 6.57
C GLY A 297 49.40 63.77 5.40
N LYS A 298 49.06 62.93 4.41
CA LYS A 298 49.93 62.73 3.24
C LYS A 298 49.49 63.57 2.05
N ASP A 299 48.21 63.53 1.68
CA ASP A 299 47.69 64.34 0.55
C ASP A 299 47.60 65.83 0.91
N GLN A 300 47.15 66.15 2.13
CA GLN A 300 47.10 67.54 2.60
C GLN A 300 48.50 68.18 2.68
N ARG A 301 49.50 67.40 3.10
CA ARG A 301 50.88 67.86 3.18
C ARG A 301 51.50 68.09 1.80
N SER A 302 51.17 67.27 0.81
CA SER A 302 51.63 67.51 -0.57
C SER A 302 50.98 68.73 -1.20
N ASP A 303 49.69 68.99 -0.92
CA ASP A 303 49.00 70.18 -1.42
C ASP A 303 49.56 71.46 -0.80
N ASP A 304 49.91 71.44 0.49
CA ASP A 304 50.55 72.57 1.17
C ASP A 304 51.96 72.82 0.67
N GLU A 305 52.72 71.75 0.39
CA GLU A 305 54.05 71.84 -0.23
C GLU A 305 53.97 72.41 -1.66
N LEU A 306 52.99 71.98 -2.46
CA LEU A 306 52.71 72.51 -3.79
C LEU A 306 52.35 73.99 -3.75
N ARG A 307 51.45 74.37 -2.84
CA ARG A 307 51.01 75.77 -2.67
C ARG A 307 52.18 76.66 -2.27
N LYS A 308 53.01 76.22 -1.33
CA LYS A 308 54.23 76.92 -0.91
C LYS A 308 55.24 77.07 -2.06
N MET A 309 55.46 76.01 -2.83
CA MET A 309 56.32 76.06 -4.03
C MET A 309 55.81 77.09 -5.02
N LEU A 310 54.51 77.10 -5.30
CA LEU A 310 53.92 78.01 -6.26
C LEU A 310 54.00 79.48 -5.82
N THR A 311 53.74 79.77 -4.55
CA THR A 311 53.93 81.11 -3.98
C THR A 311 55.37 81.59 -4.16
N HIS A 312 56.36 80.72 -3.91
CA HIS A 312 57.77 81.08 -4.11
C HIS A 312 58.08 81.40 -5.57
N ILE A 313 57.57 80.59 -6.52
CA ILE A 313 57.73 80.82 -7.96
C ILE A 313 57.16 82.19 -8.37
N PHE A 314 55.96 82.54 -7.90
CA PHE A 314 55.34 83.84 -8.21
C PHE A 314 56.14 85.02 -7.63
N VAL A 315 56.62 84.89 -6.39
CA VAL A 315 57.46 85.92 -5.74
C VAL A 315 58.78 86.11 -6.49
N ASP A 316 59.44 85.01 -6.87
CA ASP A 316 60.71 85.07 -7.61
C ASP A 316 60.50 85.63 -9.01
N ASN A 317 59.41 85.27 -9.71
CA ASN A 317 59.09 85.82 -11.02
C ASN A 317 58.80 87.33 -10.95
N ALA A 318 58.03 87.77 -9.96
CA ALA A 318 57.78 89.18 -9.70
C ALA A 318 59.08 89.95 -9.42
N ARG A 319 59.97 89.40 -8.60
CA ARG A 319 61.31 89.98 -8.37
C ARG A 319 62.14 90.06 -9.63
N LEU A 320 62.17 89.00 -10.45
CA LEU A 320 62.90 88.98 -11.72
C LEU A 320 62.40 90.08 -12.66
N ARG A 321 61.08 90.24 -12.80
CA ARG A 321 60.47 91.30 -13.63
C ARG A 321 60.84 92.70 -13.14
N MET A 322 60.85 92.92 -11.83
CA MET A 322 61.29 94.19 -11.24
C MET A 322 62.78 94.47 -11.51
N HIS A 323 63.65 93.45 -11.49
CA HIS A 323 65.05 93.61 -11.88
C HIS A 323 65.19 93.94 -13.36
N VAL A 324 64.42 93.29 -14.24
CA VAL A 324 64.40 93.59 -15.68
C VAL A 324 63.93 95.03 -15.91
N ASN A 325 62.85 95.48 -15.26
CA ASN A 325 62.38 96.86 -15.34
C ASN A 325 63.45 97.87 -14.92
N SER A 326 64.20 97.56 -13.86
CA SER A 326 65.35 98.37 -13.42
C SER A 326 66.45 98.45 -14.48
N VAL A 327 66.82 97.32 -15.09
CA VAL A 327 67.83 97.27 -16.16
C VAL A 327 67.37 98.05 -17.40
N ILE A 328 66.12 97.89 -17.84
CA ILE A 328 65.55 98.63 -18.97
C ILE A 328 65.57 100.14 -18.66
N ARG A 329 65.17 100.54 -17.45
CA ARG A 329 65.23 101.94 -17.00
C ARG A 329 66.64 102.50 -17.00
N CYS A 330 67.63 101.72 -16.55
CA CYS A 330 69.04 102.09 -16.65
C CYS A 330 69.45 102.30 -18.12
N ALA A 331 69.10 101.39 -19.02
CA ALA A 331 69.40 101.52 -20.45
C ALA A 331 68.74 102.76 -21.08
N LEU A 332 67.44 103.00 -20.80
CA LEU A 332 66.71 104.19 -21.28
C LEU A 332 67.31 105.50 -20.76
N ASN A 333 67.71 105.56 -19.48
CA ASN A 333 68.40 106.72 -18.91
C ASN A 333 69.81 106.92 -19.48
N THR A 334 70.44 105.87 -20.01
CA THR A 334 71.74 105.99 -20.69
C THR A 334 71.55 106.52 -22.11
N TYR A 335 70.48 106.11 -22.80
CA TYR A 335 70.09 106.61 -24.12
C TYR A 335 69.72 108.11 -24.08
N VAL A 336 68.94 108.54 -23.08
CA VAL A 336 68.61 109.96 -22.86
C VAL A 336 69.85 110.81 -22.54
N LYS A 337 70.84 110.26 -21.84
CA LYS A 337 72.10 110.97 -21.53
C LYS A 337 73.09 111.03 -22.70
N SER A 338 72.99 110.12 -23.68
CA SER A 338 73.85 110.17 -24.88
C SER A 338 73.35 111.13 -25.95
N GLU A 339 72.07 111.53 -25.92
CA GLU A 339 71.53 112.57 -26.81
C GLU A 339 71.76 114.00 -26.27
N GLU A 340 72.12 114.17 -24.99
CA GLU A 340 72.30 115.49 -24.34
C GLU A 340 73.74 116.07 -24.42
N GLU A 341 74.73 115.39 -25.02
CA GLU A 341 76.13 115.88 -25.10
C GLU A 341 76.58 116.47 -26.45
N GLU A 342 75.71 116.55 -27.47
CA GLU A 342 75.98 117.27 -28.73
C GLU A 342 74.77 118.13 -29.15
N GLU A 343 74.58 119.29 -28.49
CA GLU A 343 74.17 120.58 -29.08
C GLU A 343 73.86 121.58 -27.93
N GLU A 344 74.76 122.55 -27.75
CA GLU A 344 74.54 123.77 -26.94
C GLU A 344 73.71 124.81 -27.73
N GLU A 345 73.04 125.68 -26.97
CA GLU A 345 72.37 126.95 -27.32
C GLU A 345 70.97 126.89 -27.99
N GLU A 346 69.92 127.10 -27.20
CA GLU A 346 69.15 128.36 -27.18
C GLU A 346 67.99 128.36 -26.15
N GLU A 347 67.47 129.55 -25.89
CA GLU A 347 66.77 130.01 -24.69
C GLU A 347 65.38 129.39 -24.34
N THR A 348 65.11 129.37 -23.03
CA THR A 348 63.84 129.23 -22.26
C THR A 348 62.56 129.86 -22.90
N PRO A 349 61.27 129.52 -22.52
CA PRO A 349 60.79 129.30 -21.13
C PRO A 349 59.54 128.38 -20.85
N PHE A 350 59.44 127.95 -19.57
CA PHE A 350 58.26 127.63 -18.73
C PHE A 350 56.97 126.98 -19.29
N ARG A 351 56.54 125.85 -18.67
CA ARG A 351 55.16 125.71 -18.13
C ARG A 351 55.00 124.64 -17.03
N LYS A 352 54.46 125.10 -15.90
CA LYS A 352 53.89 124.33 -14.76
C LYS A 352 52.74 123.42 -15.21
N THR A 353 52.54 122.29 -14.52
CA THR A 353 51.28 121.75 -13.94
C THR A 353 51.49 120.25 -13.60
N VAL A 354 50.82 119.54 -12.68
CA VAL A 354 49.84 119.76 -11.60
C VAL A 354 50.00 118.53 -10.68
N LEU A 355 50.66 118.66 -9.53
CA LEU A 355 50.60 117.66 -8.44
C LEU A 355 50.78 118.31 -7.05
N SER A 356 50.42 119.59 -6.96
CA SER A 356 50.35 120.37 -5.71
C SER A 356 48.90 120.75 -5.38
N LYS A 357 47.95 119.82 -5.58
CA LYS A 357 46.51 120.08 -5.30
C LYS A 357 45.70 118.95 -4.65
N PHE A 358 46.32 117.88 -4.12
CA PHE A 358 45.55 116.86 -3.37
C PHE A 358 46.17 116.42 -2.03
N LEU A 359 47.04 117.24 -1.43
CA LEU A 359 47.31 117.15 0.01
C LEU A 359 46.59 118.29 0.73
N GLU A 360 45.29 118.12 0.89
CA GLU A 360 44.50 118.80 1.93
C GLU A 360 43.29 117.91 2.32
N ARG A 361 43.44 117.33 3.52
CA ARG A 361 42.53 116.51 4.35
C ARG A 361 42.56 115.00 4.19
#